data_AF-A0A1Y4EQD1-F1
#
_entry.id   AF-A0A1Y4EQD1-F1
#
_cell.length_a   1.000
_cell.length_b   1.000
_cell.length_c   1.000
_cell.angle_alpha   90.00
_cell.angle_beta   90.00
_cell.angle_gamma   90.00
#
_symmetry.space_group_name_H-M   'P 1'
#
loop_
_entity.id
_entity.type
_entity.pdbx_description
1 polymer ?
#
loop_
_entity_poly.entity_id
_entity_poly.type
_entity_poly.pdbx_seq_one_letter_code
_entity_poly.pdbx_strand_id
1 'polypeptide(L)'
;MYVRKKGFALPEWADLLAPAIPLFHFFGRIGCFLGGCCYGVPCSFGFTYTHNLIEQANGVSRFPIQLVEAAFNLALFFLLWTLQKKGKFQGKRLVLYLLCYSVGRFVFEFGRGDTYRGIWFGLSTSQYISVGLFLVAVVFLLYQRFTGRATQKL
;
A
#
# COMPACT_ATOMS: atom_id res chain seq x y z
N MET A 1 17.47 -6.79 -14.21
CA MET A 1 18.59 -7.00 -15.15
C MET A 1 19.11 -5.71 -15.78
N TYR A 2 18.25 -4.79 -16.25
CA TYR A 2 18.67 -3.53 -16.89
C TYR A 2 19.51 -2.58 -15.99
N VAL A 3 19.11 -2.39 -14.73
CA VAL A 3 19.78 -1.46 -13.78
C VAL A 3 21.24 -1.86 -13.51
N ARG A 4 21.53 -3.16 -13.34
CA ARG A 4 22.90 -3.69 -13.18
C ARG A 4 23.77 -3.49 -14.42
N LYS A 5 23.17 -3.44 -15.61
CA LYS A 5 23.88 -3.27 -16.89
C LYS A 5 24.25 -1.80 -17.17
N LYS A 6 23.61 -0.85 -16.49
CA LYS A 6 23.80 0.61 -16.66
C LYS A 6 24.60 1.28 -15.52
N GLY A 7 25.07 0.52 -14.53
CA GLY A 7 25.95 1.02 -13.47
C GLY A 7 25.26 1.85 -12.36
N PHE A 8 23.93 1.92 -12.34
CA PHE A 8 23.21 2.64 -11.30
C PHE A 8 23.06 1.81 -10.01
N ALA A 9 23.13 2.47 -8.86
CA ALA A 9 22.87 1.81 -7.59
C ALA A 9 21.37 1.45 -7.46
N LEU A 10 21.07 0.18 -7.17
CA LEU A 10 19.70 -0.32 -6.98
C LEU A 10 18.82 0.53 -6.02
N PRO A 11 19.34 1.07 -4.90
CA PRO A 11 18.56 1.90 -3.98
C PRO A 11 18.09 3.23 -4.57
N GLU A 12 18.85 3.83 -5.49
CA GLU A 12 18.51 5.12 -6.12
C GLU A 12 17.35 4.94 -7.11
N TRP A 13 17.36 3.86 -7.87
CA TRP A 13 16.25 3.49 -8.76
C TRP A 13 14.98 3.14 -7.99
N ALA A 14 15.13 2.39 -6.90
CA ALA A 14 14.02 2.07 -6.01
C ALA A 14 13.36 3.34 -5.43
N ASP A 15 14.17 4.34 -5.07
CA ASP A 15 13.70 5.61 -4.54
C ASP A 15 13.03 6.52 -5.57
N LEU A 16 13.44 6.44 -6.84
CA LEU A 16 12.78 7.14 -7.93
C LEU A 16 11.39 6.57 -8.21
N LEU A 17 11.26 5.24 -8.12
CA LEU A 17 9.99 4.55 -8.36
C LEU A 17 9.06 4.56 -7.14
N ALA A 18 9.59 4.86 -5.94
CA ALA A 18 8.84 4.84 -4.69
C ALA A 18 7.49 5.60 -4.72
N PRO A 19 7.36 6.83 -5.26
CA PRO A 19 6.05 7.50 -5.36
C PRO A 19 5.15 6.93 -6.46
N ALA A 20 5.70 6.30 -7.51
CA ALA A 20 4.87 5.74 -8.59
C ALA A 20 4.00 4.58 -8.09
N ILE A 21 4.48 3.82 -7.11
CA ILE A 21 3.78 2.67 -6.54
C ILE A 21 2.45 3.07 -5.86
N PRO A 22 2.39 3.98 -4.86
CA PRO A 22 1.11 4.38 -4.26
C PRO A 22 0.19 5.06 -5.27
N LEU A 23 0.71 5.78 -6.27
CA LEU A 23 -0.11 6.36 -7.31
C LEU A 23 -0.80 5.29 -8.17
N PHE A 24 -0.09 4.23 -8.53
CA PHE A 24 -0.69 3.07 -9.19
C PHE A 24 -1.78 2.41 -8.31
N HIS A 25 -1.51 2.23 -7.02
CA HIS A 25 -2.50 1.68 -6.08
C HIS A 25 -3.75 2.56 -5.96
N PHE A 26 -3.61 3.89 -5.98
CA PHE A 26 -4.74 4.82 -5.99
C PHE A 26 -5.70 4.51 -7.14
N PHE A 27 -5.19 4.49 -8.38
CA PHE A 27 -6.02 4.18 -9.55
C PHE A 27 -6.60 2.77 -9.51
N GLY A 28 -5.83 1.80 -9.03
CA GLY A 28 -6.33 0.44 -8.83
C GLY A 28 -7.53 0.38 -7.88
N ARG A 29 -7.52 1.17 -6.80
CA ARG A 29 -8.63 1.23 -5.84
C ARG A 29 -9.85 1.98 -6.35
N ILE A 30 -9.65 3.02 -7.15
CA ILE A 30 -10.75 3.65 -7.90
C ILE A 30 -11.39 2.64 -8.86
N GLY A 31 -10.58 1.85 -9.57
CA GLY A 31 -11.08 0.74 -10.39
C GLY A 31 -11.89 -0.28 -9.60
N CYS A 32 -11.42 -0.70 -8.42
CA CYS A 32 -12.18 -1.58 -7.53
C CYS A 32 -13.50 -0.97 -7.06
N PHE A 33 -13.53 0.34 -6.80
CA PHE A 33 -14.76 1.04 -6.42
C PHE A 33 -15.79 1.04 -7.55
N LEU A 34 -15.36 1.34 -8.79
CA LEU A 34 -16.21 1.35 -9.98
C LEU A 34 -16.68 -0.07 -10.37
N GLY A 35 -15.80 -1.06 -10.23
CA GLY A 35 -16.13 -2.48 -10.45
C GLY A 35 -16.84 -3.15 -9.28
N GLY A 36 -17.07 -2.42 -8.18
CA GLY A 36 -17.77 -2.88 -6.98
C GLY A 36 -17.15 -4.09 -6.26
N CYS A 37 -15.88 -4.39 -6.48
CA CYS A 37 -15.18 -5.44 -5.75
C CYS A 37 -14.49 -4.87 -4.50
N CYS A 38 -14.03 -5.75 -3.62
CA CYS A 38 -13.27 -5.36 -2.42
C CYS A 38 -14.00 -4.42 -1.46
N TYR A 39 -15.30 -4.62 -1.28
CA TYR A 39 -16.18 -3.76 -0.49
C TYR A 39 -15.96 -3.88 1.03
N GLY A 40 -16.36 -2.83 1.73
CA GLY A 40 -16.29 -2.75 3.18
C GLY A 40 -17.37 -3.56 3.89
N VAL A 41 -17.30 -3.53 5.22
CA VAL A 41 -18.35 -4.04 6.10
C VAL A 41 -19.70 -3.32 5.85
N PRO A 42 -20.84 -4.00 6.07
CA PRO A 42 -22.15 -3.36 6.05
C PRO A 42 -22.18 -2.18 7.02
N CYS A 43 -22.70 -1.04 6.57
CA CYS A 43 -22.77 0.18 7.37
C CYS A 43 -24.06 0.94 7.05
N SER A 44 -24.61 1.65 8.04
CA SER A 44 -25.82 2.45 7.86
C SER A 44 -25.61 3.65 6.94
N PHE A 45 -24.36 4.13 6.83
CA PHE A 45 -23.93 5.17 5.93
C PHE A 45 -22.89 4.60 4.96
N GLY A 46 -23.10 4.75 3.66
CA GLY A 46 -22.23 4.11 2.69
C GLY A 46 -22.74 4.15 1.27
N PHE A 47 -22.10 3.35 0.42
CA PHE A 47 -22.48 3.18 -0.97
C PHE A 47 -23.12 1.82 -1.16
N THR A 48 -24.24 1.79 -1.89
CA THR A 48 -24.95 0.56 -2.23
C THR A 48 -24.74 0.27 -3.70
N TYR A 49 -24.21 -0.92 -4.00
CA TYR A 49 -24.13 -1.39 -5.38
C TYR A 49 -25.47 -2.03 -5.76
N THR A 50 -25.96 -1.78 -6.98
CA THR A 50 -27.24 -2.32 -7.47
C THR A 50 -27.07 -3.29 -8.64
N HIS A 51 -26.04 -3.10 -9.49
CA HIS A 51 -25.77 -3.91 -10.69
C HIS A 51 -24.33 -4.41 -10.72
N ASN A 52 -23.88 -5.03 -9.64
CA ASN A 52 -22.54 -5.58 -9.55
C ASN A 52 -22.48 -7.05 -9.97
N LEU A 53 -21.35 -7.46 -10.54
CA LEU A 53 -21.07 -8.84 -10.93
C LEU A 53 -21.02 -9.79 -9.72
N ILE A 54 -20.71 -9.25 -8.54
CA ILE A 54 -20.73 -9.99 -7.28
C ILE A 54 -22.12 -9.78 -6.65
N GLU A 55 -23.00 -10.78 -6.76
CA GLU A 55 -24.38 -10.68 -6.25
C GLU A 55 -24.45 -10.33 -4.76
N GLN A 56 -23.50 -10.83 -3.96
CA GLN A 56 -23.40 -10.57 -2.51
C GLN A 56 -23.03 -9.11 -2.17
N ALA A 57 -22.57 -8.34 -3.16
CA ALA A 57 -22.28 -6.93 -3.03
C ALA A 57 -23.52 -6.06 -3.24
N ASN A 58 -24.57 -6.60 -3.85
CA ASN A 58 -25.75 -5.83 -4.26
C ASN A 58 -26.73 -5.62 -3.10
N GLY A 59 -27.42 -4.49 -3.08
CA GLY A 59 -28.55 -4.20 -2.18
C GLY A 59 -28.18 -3.93 -0.72
N VAL A 60 -26.89 -3.94 -0.37
CA VAL A 60 -26.40 -3.66 0.99
C VAL A 60 -25.56 -2.38 0.98
N SER A 61 -25.90 -1.43 1.86
CA SER A 61 -25.06 -0.24 2.07
C SER A 61 -23.78 -0.64 2.81
N ARG A 62 -22.63 -0.29 2.24
CA ARG A 62 -21.33 -0.70 2.75
C ARG A 62 -20.41 0.50 2.88
N PHE A 63 -19.53 0.43 3.87
CA PHE A 63 -18.50 1.45 4.06
C PHE A 63 -17.57 1.47 2.82
N PRO A 64 -17.33 2.64 2.19
CA PRO A 64 -16.55 2.75 0.97
C PRO A 64 -15.03 2.67 1.26
N ILE A 65 -14.59 1.53 1.80
CA ILE A 65 -13.20 1.28 2.19
C ILE A 65 -12.24 1.46 1.01
N GLN A 66 -12.69 1.20 -0.23
CA GLN A 66 -11.88 1.39 -1.42
C GLN A 66 -11.52 2.85 -1.65
N LEU A 67 -12.43 3.79 -1.38
CA LEU A 67 -12.15 5.23 -1.49
C LEU A 67 -11.23 5.70 -0.36
N VAL A 68 -11.38 5.14 0.84
CA VAL A 68 -10.48 5.41 1.96
C VAL A 68 -9.07 4.90 1.66
N GLU A 69 -8.94 3.68 1.13
CA GLU A 69 -7.67 3.12 0.68
C GLU A 69 -7.07 3.92 -0.48
N ALA A 70 -7.90 4.40 -1.42
CA ALA A 70 -7.45 5.28 -2.49
C ALA A 70 -6.90 6.59 -1.91
N ALA A 71 -7.66 7.28 -1.06
CA ALA A 71 -7.23 8.52 -0.41
C ALA A 71 -5.94 8.35 0.39
N PHE A 72 -5.79 7.23 1.11
CA PHE A 72 -4.55 6.91 1.81
C PHE A 72 -3.36 6.73 0.87
N ASN A 73 -3.53 6.00 -0.22
CA ASN A 73 -2.47 5.84 -1.22
C ASN A 73 -2.11 7.17 -1.89
N LEU A 74 -3.09 8.02 -2.15
CA LEU A 74 -2.86 9.37 -2.68
C LEU A 74 -2.08 10.25 -1.69
N ALA A 75 -2.42 10.17 -0.39
CA ALA A 75 -1.67 10.85 0.66
C ALA A 75 -0.22 10.35 0.75
N LEU A 76 0.00 9.04 0.64
CA LEU A 76 1.35 8.45 0.57
C LEU A 76 2.12 8.93 -0.65
N PHE A 77 1.48 9.04 -1.81
CA PHE A 77 2.09 9.62 -3.00
C PHE A 77 2.60 11.04 -2.74
N PHE A 78 1.75 11.92 -2.20
CA PHE A 78 2.15 13.29 -1.88
C PHE A 78 3.25 13.36 -0.83
N LEU A 79 3.21 12.50 0.20
CA LEU A 79 4.26 12.40 1.21
C LEU A 79 5.60 12.03 0.55
N LEU A 80 5.65 10.95 -0.23
CA LEU A 80 6.89 10.50 -0.87
C LEU A 80 7.39 11.50 -1.92
N TRP A 81 6.47 12.10 -2.68
CA TRP A 81 6.79 13.11 -3.67
C TRP A 81 7.40 14.37 -3.04
N THR A 82 6.84 14.85 -1.93
CA THR A 82 7.40 16.00 -1.21
C THR A 82 8.75 15.68 -0.58
N LEU A 83 8.93 14.48 -0.03
CA LEU A 83 10.23 14.00 0.47
C LEU A 83 11.27 13.88 -0.66
N GLN A 84 10.84 13.45 -1.84
CA GLN A 84 11.68 13.37 -3.04
C GLN A 84 12.12 14.75 -3.50
N LYS A 85 11.19 15.71 -3.63
CA LYS A 85 11.53 17.10 -3.98
C LYS A 85 12.47 17.76 -2.97
N LYS A 86 12.34 17.44 -1.69
CA LYS A 86 13.22 17.96 -0.62
C LYS A 86 14.56 17.22 -0.53
N GLY A 87 14.83 16.23 -1.39
CA GLY A 87 16.06 15.45 -1.36
C GLY A 87 16.23 14.61 -0.07
N LYS A 88 15.19 14.43 0.74
CA LYS A 88 15.26 13.71 2.02
C LYS A 88 15.15 12.20 1.82
N PHE A 89 15.71 11.44 2.76
CA PHE A 89 15.62 9.97 2.83
C PHE A 89 16.13 9.21 1.59
N GLN A 90 17.17 9.71 0.92
CA GLN A 90 17.78 9.02 -0.23
C GLN A 90 18.26 7.60 0.17
N GLY A 91 17.91 6.62 -0.67
CA GLY A 91 18.09 5.18 -0.46
C GLY A 91 17.10 4.52 0.51
N LYS A 92 16.09 5.25 1.01
CA LYS A 92 15.18 4.79 2.07
C LYS A 92 13.69 5.08 1.80
N ARG A 93 13.34 5.75 0.70
CA ARG A 93 11.94 6.14 0.40
C ARG A 93 11.07 4.93 0.11
N LEU A 94 11.60 3.93 -0.61
CA LEU A 94 10.87 2.69 -0.83
C LEU A 94 10.57 1.96 0.48
N VAL A 95 11.51 1.98 1.43
CA VAL A 95 11.35 1.34 2.73
C VAL A 95 10.31 2.08 3.57
N LEU A 96 10.33 3.42 3.54
CA LEU A 96 9.30 4.24 4.17
C LEU A 96 7.90 3.94 3.60
N TYR A 97 7.79 3.83 2.27
CA TYR A 97 6.57 3.41 1.61
C TYR A 97 6.09 2.04 2.14
N LEU A 98 6.97 1.03 2.16
CA LEU A 98 6.61 -0.32 2.62
C LEU A 98 6.13 -0.32 4.07
N LEU A 99 6.77 0.45 4.96
CA LEU A 99 6.34 0.57 6.36
C LEU A 99 4.95 1.20 6.45
N CYS A 100 4.75 2.37 5.85
CA CYS A 100 3.49 3.08 5.93
C CYS A 100 2.36 2.28 5.27
N TYR A 101 2.60 1.70 4.09
CA TYR A 101 1.62 0.90 3.37
C TYR A 101 1.24 -0.35 4.15
N SER A 102 2.20 -1.07 4.75
CA SER A 102 1.92 -2.27 5.53
C SER A 102 1.06 -1.98 6.75
N VAL A 103 1.33 -0.89 7.48
CA VAL A 103 0.52 -0.46 8.62
C VAL A 103 -0.88 -0.06 8.17
N GLY A 104 -0.99 0.77 7.12
CA GLY A 104 -2.29 1.18 6.59
C GLY A 104 -3.12 -0.02 6.11
N ARG A 105 -2.50 -0.95 5.38
CA ARG A 105 -3.17 -2.15 4.87
C ARG A 105 -3.65 -3.08 5.98
N PHE A 106 -2.88 -3.21 7.07
CA PHE A 106 -3.29 -3.95 8.25
C PHE A 106 -4.55 -3.34 8.89
N VAL A 107 -4.59 -2.01 9.02
CA VAL A 107 -5.74 -1.29 9.60
C VAL A 107 -6.97 -1.35 8.69
N PHE A 108 -6.82 -1.10 7.39
CA PHE A 108 -7.96 -1.12 6.47
C PHE A 108 -8.59 -2.50 6.31
N GLU A 109 -7.82 -3.56 6.52
CA GLU A 109 -8.36 -4.92 6.46
C GLU A 109 -9.47 -5.16 7.50
N PHE A 110 -9.43 -4.52 8.67
CA PHE A 110 -10.52 -4.63 9.65
C PHE A 110 -11.84 -4.01 9.15
N GLY A 111 -11.77 -3.02 8.26
CA GLY A 111 -12.93 -2.37 7.66
C GLY A 111 -13.51 -3.11 6.45
N ARG A 112 -12.92 -4.25 6.05
CA ARG A 112 -13.35 -5.00 4.88
C ARG A 112 -14.41 -6.04 5.20
N GLY A 113 -15.38 -6.16 4.31
CA GLY A 113 -16.53 -7.05 4.46
C GLY A 113 -16.54 -8.22 3.49
N ASP A 114 -15.45 -8.46 2.76
CA ASP A 114 -15.36 -9.54 1.79
C ASP A 114 -15.00 -10.89 2.44
N THR A 115 -16.03 -11.70 2.64
CA THR A 115 -15.97 -13.00 3.35
C THR A 115 -15.39 -14.15 2.53
N TYR A 116 -15.21 -13.98 1.21
CA TYR A 116 -14.64 -15.01 0.32
C TYR A 116 -13.11 -15.15 0.44
N ARG A 117 -12.46 -14.35 1.29
CA ARG A 117 -11.01 -14.41 1.51
C ARG A 117 -10.64 -15.57 2.43
N GLY A 118 -9.48 -16.17 2.16
CA GLY A 118 -8.87 -17.11 3.09
C GLY A 118 -8.56 -16.42 4.42
N ILE A 119 -9.40 -16.66 5.42
CA ILE A 119 -9.12 -16.32 6.82
C ILE A 119 -8.41 -17.54 7.41
N TRP A 120 -7.20 -17.34 7.90
CA TRP A 120 -6.41 -18.37 8.58
C TRP A 120 -6.14 -17.89 10.00
N PHE A 121 -6.48 -18.71 11.00
CA PHE A 121 -6.27 -18.38 12.42
C PHE A 121 -6.80 -16.99 12.85
N GLY A 122 -7.95 -16.57 12.32
CA GLY A 122 -8.59 -15.29 12.69
C GLY A 122 -8.00 -14.04 12.05
N LEU A 123 -6.97 -14.17 11.20
CA LEU A 123 -6.39 -13.07 10.42
C LEU A 123 -6.52 -13.35 8.91
N SER A 124 -6.62 -12.29 8.12
CA SER A 124 -6.66 -12.42 6.66
C SER A 124 -5.26 -12.66 6.08
N THR A 125 -5.17 -13.32 4.94
CA THR A 125 -3.91 -13.44 4.18
C THR A 125 -3.21 -12.09 3.94
N SER A 126 -3.98 -11.02 3.75
CA SER A 126 -3.44 -9.67 3.58
C SER A 126 -2.79 -9.13 4.85
N GLN A 127 -3.29 -9.47 6.04
CA GLN A 127 -2.66 -9.09 7.31
C GLN A 127 -1.33 -9.78 7.50
N TYR A 128 -1.23 -11.09 7.22
CA TYR A 128 0.04 -11.82 7.29
C TYR A 128 1.09 -11.25 6.33
N ILE A 129 0.70 -10.96 5.09
CA ILE A 129 1.59 -10.32 4.10
C ILE A 129 2.05 -8.94 4.60
N SER A 130 1.15 -8.16 5.18
CA SER A 130 1.47 -6.82 5.71
C SER A 130 2.47 -6.91 6.87
N VAL A 131 2.31 -7.87 7.79
CA VAL A 131 3.27 -8.11 8.88
C VAL A 131 4.63 -8.54 8.33
N GLY A 132 4.66 -9.46 7.37
CA GLY A 132 5.91 -9.90 6.73
C GLY A 132 6.65 -8.75 6.05
N LEU A 133 5.95 -7.92 5.26
CA LEU A 133 6.52 -6.74 4.61
C LEU A 133 7.04 -5.72 5.63
N PHE A 134 6.30 -5.49 6.72
CA PHE A 134 6.72 -4.60 7.79
C PHE A 134 8.02 -5.08 8.44
N LEU A 135 8.11 -6.38 8.78
CA LEU A 135 9.31 -6.96 9.38
C LEU A 135 10.53 -6.86 8.46
N VAL A 136 10.37 -7.20 7.18
CA VAL A 136 11.45 -7.07 6.17
C VAL A 136 11.93 -5.62 6.07
N ALA A 137 11.01 -4.66 6.05
CA ALA A 137 11.35 -3.25 5.99
C ALA A 137 12.11 -2.77 7.24
N VAL A 138 11.70 -3.20 8.44
CA VAL A 138 12.40 -2.90 9.71
C VAL A 138 13.80 -3.52 9.74
N VAL A 139 13.92 -4.81 9.41
CA VAL A 139 15.21 -5.51 9.37
C VAL A 139 16.18 -4.83 8.41
N PHE A 140 15.68 -4.38 7.24
CA PHE A 140 16.50 -3.66 6.28
C PHE A 140 16.99 -2.30 6.81
N LEU A 141 16.14 -1.54 7.52
CA LEU A 141 16.58 -0.28 8.16
C LEU A 141 17.62 -0.52 9.26
N LEU A 142 17.43 -1.56 10.07
CA LEU A 142 18.38 -1.95 11.10
C LEU A 142 19.72 -2.36 10.48
N TYR A 143 19.70 -3.22 9.46
CA TYR A 143 20.89 -3.65 8.74
C TYR A 143 21.65 -2.47 8.14
N GLN A 144 20.97 -1.51 7.51
CA GLN A 144 21.59 -0.27 7.01
C GLN A 144 22.21 0.58 8.12
N ARG A 145 21.57 0.62 9.31
CA ARG A 145 22.10 1.33 10.47
C ARG A 145 23.37 0.67 11.02
N PHE A 146 23.41 -0.66 11.06
CA PHE A 146 24.57 -1.42 11.56
C PHE A 146 25.74 -1.45 10.58
N THR A 147 25.48 -1.49 9.26
CA THR A 147 26.54 -1.56 8.25
C THR A 147 27.18 -0.22 7.88
N GLY A 148 26.80 0.88 8.54
CA GLY A 148 27.49 2.17 8.40
C GLY A 148 27.49 2.75 6.99
N ARG A 149 26.70 2.21 6.04
CA ARG A 149 26.42 2.84 4.75
C ARG A 149 25.51 4.05 5.00
N ALA A 150 26.10 5.10 5.57
CA ALA A 150 25.65 6.45 5.33
C ALA A 150 25.61 6.61 3.82
N THR A 151 24.40 6.72 3.27
CA THR A 151 24.16 7.03 1.87
C THR A 151 25.14 8.13 1.45
N GLN A 152 26.17 7.76 0.68
CA GLN A 152 27.17 8.72 0.22
C GLN A 152 26.42 9.77 -0.59
N LYS A 153 26.51 11.01 -0.14
CA LYS A 153 26.17 12.18 -0.94
C LYS A 153 27.00 12.09 -2.23
N LEU A 154 26.33 11.94 -3.37
CA LEU A 154 26.85 12.37 -4.67
C LEU A 154 26.15 13.69 -5.02
#